data_AF-A0A6L5Z5B5-F1
#
_entry.id   AF-A0A6L5Z5B5-F1
#
_cell.length_a   1.000
_cell.length_b   1.000
_cell.length_c   1.000
_cell.angle_alpha   90.00
_cell.angle_beta   90.00
_cell.angle_gamma   90.00
#
_symmetry.space_group_name_H-M   'P 1'
#
loop_
_entity.id
_entity.type
_entity.pdbx_description
1 polymer ?
#
loop_
_entity_poly.entity_id
_entity_poly.type
_entity_poly.pdbx_seq_one_letter_code
_entity_poly.pdbx_strand_id
1 'polypeptide(L)'
;MTRPKLAVWKFASCDGCQLTLLDCEDELLAIAEVLDIARFLEATSSIKDGPYDISLVEGSITTAHDAERIRSIRDQSQTLITIGACATAGGIQALRNFAGTQWSTRKYMNMTPLFADQTQGAVVA
;
A
#
# COMPACT_ATOMS: atom_id res chain seq x y z
N MET A 1 -21.47 -10.61 -18.21
CA MET A 1 -20.61 -9.41 -18.07
C MET A 1 -19.25 -9.86 -17.55
N THR A 2 -18.16 -9.19 -17.93
CA THR A 2 -16.83 -9.47 -17.37
C THR A 2 -16.73 -8.91 -15.95
N ARG A 3 -16.26 -9.70 -15.00
CA ARG A 3 -16.06 -9.25 -13.61
C ARG A 3 -14.96 -8.18 -13.56
N PRO A 4 -15.14 -7.07 -12.82
CA PRO A 4 -14.10 -6.06 -12.66
C PRO A 4 -12.84 -6.65 -12.02
N LYS A 5 -11.68 -6.25 -12.53
CA LYS A 5 -10.36 -6.70 -12.09
C LYS A 5 -9.90 -5.86 -10.88
N LEU A 6 -9.74 -6.51 -9.74
CA LEU A 6 -9.28 -5.91 -8.48
C LEU A 6 -7.78 -6.15 -8.26
N ALA A 7 -7.08 -5.09 -7.85
CA ALA A 7 -5.73 -5.17 -7.27
C ALA A 7 -5.68 -4.55 -5.87
N VAL A 8 -4.96 -5.18 -4.96
CA VAL A 8 -4.66 -4.70 -3.61
C VAL A 8 -3.16 -4.45 -3.50
N TRP A 9 -2.79 -3.24 -3.10
CA TRP A 9 -1.41 -2.76 -3.07
C TRP A 9 -1.00 -2.38 -1.65
N LYS A 10 0.18 -2.88 -1.26
CA LYS A 10 0.81 -2.58 0.01
C LYS A 10 1.95 -1.57 -0.15
N PHE A 11 1.98 -0.58 0.74
CA PHE A 11 3.11 0.29 1.04
C PHE A 11 3.51 0.15 2.51
N ALA A 12 4.10 1.18 3.14
CA ALA A 12 4.50 1.09 4.54
C ALA A 12 3.27 1.02 5.45
N SER A 13 2.91 -0.17 5.92
CA SER A 13 1.72 -0.45 6.71
C SER A 13 1.98 -1.51 7.79
N CYS A 14 0.95 -1.87 8.55
CA CYS A 14 0.92 -2.99 9.49
C CYS A 14 0.06 -4.17 8.99
N ASP A 15 -0.30 -4.20 7.69
CA ASP A 15 -1.24 -5.16 7.08
C ASP A 15 -2.67 -5.17 7.61
N GLY A 16 -2.99 -4.34 8.62
CA GLY A 16 -4.30 -4.35 9.25
C GLY A 16 -5.47 -4.13 8.28
N CYS A 17 -5.32 -3.26 7.28
CA CYS A 17 -6.43 -2.99 6.35
C CYS A 17 -6.68 -4.17 5.40
N GLN A 18 -5.63 -4.87 4.97
CA GLN A 18 -5.76 -6.11 4.19
C GLN A 18 -6.35 -7.24 5.02
N LEU A 19 -5.92 -7.40 6.28
CA LEU A 19 -6.47 -8.41 7.17
C LEU A 19 -7.95 -8.18 7.45
N THR A 20 -8.39 -6.93 7.64
CA THR A 20 -9.82 -6.61 7.79
C THR A 20 -10.64 -6.97 6.55
N LEU A 21 -10.07 -6.87 5.33
CA LEU A 21 -10.75 -7.36 4.12
C LEU A 21 -10.88 -8.88 4.11
N LEU A 22 -9.91 -9.60 4.67
CA LEU A 22 -9.94 -11.06 4.77
C LEU A 22 -10.84 -11.56 5.90
N ASP A 23 -11.08 -10.73 6.90
CA ASP A 23 -11.98 -10.99 8.03
C ASP A 23 -13.47 -10.88 7.64
N CYS A 24 -13.78 -10.58 6.38
CA CYS A 24 -15.15 -10.57 5.85
C CYS A 24 -15.74 -11.99 5.65
N GLU A 25 -15.23 -13.02 6.33
CA GLU A 25 -15.74 -14.40 6.39
C GLU A 25 -16.54 -14.87 5.15
N ASP A 26 -17.86 -15.04 5.28
CA ASP A 26 -18.76 -15.51 4.22
C ASP A 26 -18.95 -14.46 3.12
N GLU A 27 -18.90 -13.17 3.45
CA GLU A 27 -18.98 -12.06 2.50
C GLU A 27 -17.77 -12.01 1.56
N LEU A 28 -16.60 -12.53 1.97
CA LEU A 28 -15.41 -12.59 1.13
C LEU A 28 -15.65 -13.47 -0.12
N LEU A 29 -16.41 -14.56 0.03
CA LEU A 29 -16.78 -15.43 -1.09
C LEU A 29 -17.70 -14.70 -2.07
N ALA A 30 -18.70 -13.97 -1.56
CA ALA A 30 -19.59 -13.17 -2.38
C ALA A 30 -18.82 -12.06 -3.14
N ILE A 31 -17.81 -11.45 -2.52
CA ILE A 31 -16.91 -10.49 -3.18
C ILE A 31 -16.12 -11.18 -4.31
N ALA A 32 -15.59 -12.37 -4.07
CA ALA A 32 -14.84 -13.14 -5.07
C ALA A 32 -15.72 -13.60 -6.24
N GLU A 33 -17.03 -13.75 -6.06
CA GLU A 33 -17.97 -14.05 -7.15
C GLU A 33 -18.18 -12.86 -8.10
N VAL A 34 -18.12 -11.63 -7.58
CA VAL A 34 -18.39 -10.42 -8.38
C VAL A 34 -17.13 -9.71 -8.88
N LEU A 35 -15.96 -9.97 -8.29
CA LEU A 35 -14.67 -9.39 -8.68
C LEU A 35 -13.67 -10.44 -9.16
N ASP A 36 -12.89 -10.13 -10.19
CA ASP A 36 -11.68 -10.89 -10.52
C ASP A 36 -10.51 -10.37 -9.66
N ILE A 37 -10.18 -11.10 -8.59
CA ILE A 37 -9.02 -10.79 -7.74
C ILE A 37 -7.73 -11.12 -8.51
N ALA A 38 -7.20 -10.12 -9.22
CA ALA A 38 -6.03 -10.27 -10.07
C ALA A 38 -4.72 -10.10 -9.30
N ARG A 39 -4.72 -9.28 -8.24
CA ARG A 39 -3.56 -9.07 -7.38
C ARG A 39 -4.03 -8.88 -5.96
N PHE A 40 -3.74 -9.84 -5.09
CA PHE A 40 -3.90 -9.67 -3.65
C PHE A 40 -2.99 -10.70 -2.95
N LEU A 41 -1.77 -10.29 -2.60
CA LEU A 41 -0.73 -11.24 -2.17
C LEU A 41 -1.06 -12.00 -0.88
N GLU A 42 -1.89 -11.42 -0.02
CA GLU A 42 -2.37 -12.08 1.21
C GLU A 42 -3.50 -13.11 0.93
N ALA A 43 -4.20 -13.00 -0.20
CA ALA A 43 -5.34 -13.86 -0.55
C ALA A 43 -5.04 -14.86 -1.67
N THR A 44 -4.05 -14.60 -2.52
CA THR A 44 -3.73 -15.41 -3.69
C THR A 44 -2.25 -15.40 -4.02
N SER A 45 -1.73 -16.56 -4.44
CA SER A 45 -0.39 -16.72 -5.01
C SER A 45 -0.33 -16.36 -6.49
N SER A 46 -1.48 -16.23 -7.16
CA SER A 46 -1.56 -15.86 -8.58
C SER A 46 -1.62 -14.35 -8.75
N ILE A 47 -0.88 -13.86 -9.75
CA ILE A 47 -0.87 -12.45 -10.11
C ILE A 47 -1.22 -12.35 -11.58
N LYS A 48 -2.21 -11.52 -11.89
CA LYS A 48 -2.56 -11.11 -13.26
C LYS A 48 -2.18 -9.65 -13.44
N ASP A 49 -1.59 -9.35 -14.58
CA ASP A 49 -1.21 -7.98 -14.93
C ASP A 49 -2.43 -7.11 -15.22
N GLY A 50 -2.21 -5.79 -15.12
CA GLY A 50 -3.21 -4.76 -15.40
C GLY A 50 -3.57 -4.65 -16.89
N PRO A 51 -4.40 -3.67 -17.28
CA PRO A 51 -4.98 -2.63 -16.41
C PRO A 51 -5.98 -3.20 -15.41
N TYR A 52 -6.18 -2.49 -14.30
CA TYR A 52 -7.08 -2.84 -13.21
C TYR A 52 -8.28 -1.89 -13.19
N ASP A 53 -9.48 -2.42 -12.98
CA ASP A 53 -10.68 -1.60 -12.85
C ASP A 53 -10.70 -0.90 -11.48
N ILE A 54 -10.25 -1.61 -10.44
CA ILE A 54 -10.18 -1.12 -9.06
C ILE A 54 -8.82 -1.47 -8.46
N SER A 55 -8.14 -0.47 -7.92
CA SER A 55 -6.93 -0.61 -7.11
C SER A 55 -7.18 -0.09 -5.71
N LEU A 56 -7.10 -0.96 -4.71
CA LEU A 56 -7.08 -0.61 -3.29
C LEU A 56 -5.64 -0.43 -2.83
N VAL A 57 -5.33 0.70 -2.21
CA VAL A 57 -3.98 1.03 -1.76
C VAL A 57 -3.97 1.20 -0.26
N GLU A 58 -3.19 0.38 0.45
CA GLU A 58 -2.88 0.57 1.87
C GLU A 58 -1.44 1.02 2.09
N GLY A 59 -1.20 1.60 3.27
CA GLY A 59 0.13 2.01 3.70
C GLY A 59 0.56 3.38 3.19
N SER A 60 1.51 3.98 3.90
CA SER A 60 1.99 5.34 3.62
C SER A 60 3.13 5.33 2.60
N ILE A 61 3.25 6.38 1.79
CA ILE A 61 4.38 6.58 0.87
C ILE A 61 5.58 7.10 1.66
N THR A 62 6.63 6.28 1.81
CA THR A 62 7.74 6.59 2.73
C THR A 62 9.09 6.79 2.05
N THR A 63 9.19 6.47 0.76
CA THR A 63 10.43 6.56 -0.03
C THR A 63 10.16 7.17 -1.41
N ALA A 64 11.21 7.62 -2.09
CA ALA A 64 11.08 8.08 -3.48
C ALA A 64 10.60 6.96 -4.42
N HIS A 65 11.08 5.73 -4.20
CA HIS A 65 10.63 4.54 -4.93
C HIS A 65 9.12 4.29 -4.73
N ASP A 66 8.61 4.45 -3.50
CA ASP A 66 7.16 4.34 -3.25
C ASP A 66 6.37 5.38 -4.06
N ALA A 67 6.89 6.62 -4.14
CA ALA A 67 6.26 7.72 -4.87
C ALA A 67 6.24 7.48 -6.39
N GLU A 68 7.27 6.87 -6.95
CA GLU A 68 7.28 6.43 -8.36
C GLU A 68 6.30 5.28 -8.58
N ARG A 69 6.30 4.30 -7.68
CA ARG A 69 5.44 3.12 -7.75
C ARG A 69 3.95 3.47 -7.67
N ILE A 70 3.52 4.38 -6.79
CA ILE A 70 2.10 4.78 -6.70
C ILE A 70 1.62 5.49 -7.95
N ARG A 71 2.47 6.27 -8.64
CA ARG A 71 2.14 6.89 -9.92
C ARG A 71 1.94 5.84 -11.01
N SER A 72 2.84 4.88 -11.11
CA SER A 72 2.67 3.74 -12.04
C SER A 72 1.40 2.93 -11.74
N ILE A 73 1.07 2.71 -10.46
CA ILE A 73 -0.19 2.07 -10.07
C ILE A 73 -1.39 2.91 -10.50
N ARG A 74 -1.35 4.23 -10.31
CA ARG A 74 -2.41 5.14 -10.75
C ARG A 74 -2.63 5.05 -12.27
N ASP A 75 -1.57 5.00 -13.06
CA ASP A 75 -1.64 4.95 -14.53
C ASP A 75 -2.29 3.67 -15.06
N GLN A 76 -2.12 2.54 -14.36
CA GLN A 76 -2.73 1.26 -14.73
C GLN A 76 -4.08 0.99 -14.06
N SER A 77 -4.62 1.94 -13.29
CA SER A 77 -5.90 1.78 -12.59
C SER A 77 -6.96 2.66 -13.22
N GLN A 78 -8.18 2.16 -13.38
CA GLN A 78 -9.33 3.02 -13.69
C GLN A 78 -9.77 3.77 -12.42
N THR A 79 -9.94 3.05 -11.30
CA THR A 79 -10.24 3.63 -10.00
C THR A 79 -9.15 3.25 -8.99
N LEU A 80 -8.64 4.23 -8.24
CA LEU A 80 -7.68 4.01 -7.16
C LEU A 80 -8.27 4.57 -5.87
N ILE A 81 -8.35 3.73 -4.84
CA ILE A 81 -8.97 4.02 -3.56
C ILE A 81 -7.95 3.74 -2.47
N THR A 82 -7.75 4.69 -1.56
CA THR A 82 -6.96 4.44 -0.36
C THR A 82 -7.79 3.67 0.65
N ILE A 83 -7.16 2.73 1.36
CA ILE A 83 -7.77 2.03 2.48
C ILE A 83 -6.92 2.25 3.73
N GLY A 84 -7.58 2.65 4.82
CA GLY A 84 -6.95 2.90 6.11
C GLY A 84 -6.30 4.27 6.28
N ALA A 85 -6.01 4.60 7.54
CA ALA A 85 -5.43 5.87 7.95
C ALA A 85 -4.00 6.08 7.41
N CYS A 86 -3.24 5.00 7.20
CA CYS A 86 -1.87 5.07 6.67
C CYS A 86 -1.85 5.62 5.23
N ALA A 87 -2.62 5.01 4.34
CA ALA A 87 -2.69 5.46 2.94
C ALA A 87 -3.45 6.78 2.76
N THR A 88 -4.34 7.14 3.69
CA THR A 88 -5.18 8.33 3.56
C THR A 88 -4.55 9.59 4.17
N ALA A 89 -3.80 9.44 5.26
CA ALA A 89 -3.28 10.58 6.03
C ALA A 89 -1.87 10.34 6.59
N GLY A 90 -1.17 9.30 6.12
CA GLY A 90 0.18 8.94 6.55
C GLY A 90 0.27 8.09 7.82
N GLY A 91 -0.80 7.98 8.62
CA GLY A 91 -0.90 7.09 9.77
C GLY A 91 0.18 7.27 10.84
N ILE A 92 0.49 6.19 11.57
CA ILE A 92 1.53 6.20 12.62
C ILE A 92 2.92 6.54 12.04
N GLN A 93 3.14 6.22 10.77
CA GLN A 93 4.38 6.46 10.03
C GLN A 93 4.65 7.96 9.87
N ALA A 94 3.60 8.79 9.80
CA ALA A 94 3.73 10.25 9.69
C ALA A 94 4.33 10.90 10.94
N LEU A 95 4.31 10.24 12.11
CA LEU A 95 4.95 10.74 13.33
C LEU A 95 6.44 11.05 13.12
N ARG A 96 7.09 10.33 12.20
CA ARG A 96 8.48 10.55 11.81
C ARG A 96 8.78 11.95 11.31
N ASN A 97 7.78 12.60 10.69
CA ASN A 97 7.92 13.93 10.11
C ASN A 97 8.21 14.98 11.21
N PHE A 98 7.84 14.69 12.46
CA PHE A 98 8.09 15.56 13.62
C PHE A 98 9.41 15.25 14.35
N ALA A 99 10.04 14.10 14.07
CA ALA A 99 11.21 13.62 14.80
C ALA A 99 12.57 14.01 14.17
N GLY A 100 12.56 14.63 12.99
CA GLY A 100 13.76 14.94 12.20
C GLY A 100 14.44 13.68 11.63
N THR A 101 15.16 13.79 10.52
CA THR A 101 15.73 12.64 9.75
C THR A 101 16.67 11.71 10.55
N GLN A 102 17.08 12.12 11.76
CA GLN A 102 17.98 11.34 12.62
C GLN A 102 17.26 10.25 13.44
N TRP A 103 15.92 10.28 13.54
CA TRP A 103 15.16 9.33 14.37
C TRP A 103 15.22 7.89 13.81
N SER A 104 15.19 7.74 12.48
CA SER A 104 15.03 6.44 11.79
C SER A 104 16.31 5.60 11.77
N THR A 105 17.47 6.25 11.83
CA THR A 105 18.76 5.59 11.57
C THR A 105 19.46 5.12 12.85
N ARG A 106 19.09 5.64 14.03
CA ARG A 106 19.98 5.57 15.20
C ARG A 106 19.48 4.77 16.39
N LYS A 107 18.19 4.42 16.47
CA LYS A 107 17.62 3.76 17.66
C LYS A 107 17.35 2.25 17.53
N TYR A 108 17.09 1.72 16.33
CA TYR A 108 16.61 0.33 16.19
C TYR A 108 17.30 -0.50 15.11
N MET A 109 17.97 0.11 14.14
CA MET A 109 18.72 -0.60 13.10
C MET A 109 20.19 -0.18 13.20
N ASN A 110 21.08 -1.11 13.55
CA ASN A 110 22.53 -0.90 13.55
C ASN A 110 23.07 -0.88 12.09
N MET A 111 22.42 -0.14 11.20
CA MET A 111 22.82 0.02 9.81
C MET A 111 23.70 1.25 9.69
N THR A 112 24.97 1.02 9.36
CA THR A 112 25.91 2.05 8.91
C THR A 112 25.24 2.91 7.82
N PRO A 113 25.37 4.26 7.87
CA PRO A 113 24.60 5.15 7.01
C PRO A 113 25.11 5.09 5.56
N LEU A 114 24.66 4.11 4.79
CA LEU A 114 24.85 4.07 3.33
C LEU A 114 23.76 4.84 2.58
N PHE A 115 22.70 5.32 3.27
CA PHE A 115 21.54 5.97 2.65
C PHE A 115 21.00 7.20 3.42
N ALA A 116 21.86 7.89 4.18
CA ALA A 116 21.43 9.02 5.00
C ALA A 116 20.95 10.25 4.19
N ASP A 117 21.12 10.26 2.87
CA ASP A 117 20.86 11.45 2.02
C ASP A 117 19.51 11.42 1.26
N GLN A 118 18.72 10.33 1.33
CA GLN A 118 17.50 10.20 0.51
C GLN A 118 16.17 10.51 1.23
N THR A 119 16.20 11.06 2.45
CA THR A 119 14.99 11.32 3.26
C THR A 119 14.43 12.74 3.13
N GLN A 120 14.69 13.44 2.02
CA GLN A 120 14.03 14.74 1.76
C GLN A 120 12.54 14.62 1.37
N GLY A 121 11.99 13.42 1.28
CA GLY A 121 10.55 13.20 1.14
C GLY A 121 9.88 12.99 2.49
N ALA A 122 9.15 14.00 2.97
CA ALA A 122 8.07 13.79 3.94
C ALA A 122 7.22 12.59 3.53
N VAL A 123 6.61 11.88 4.49
CA VAL A 123 5.55 10.93 4.13
C VAL A 123 4.54 11.69 3.27
N VAL A 124 4.45 11.35 1.99
CA VAL A 124 3.44 11.92 1.10
C VAL A 124 2.18 11.16 1.45
N ALA A 125 1.29 11.82 2.20
CA ALA A 125 -0.07 11.33 2.39
C ALA A 125 -0.75 11.23 1.02
#